data_AF-A0A1M4XMZ3-F1
#
_entry.id   AF-A0A1M4XMZ3-F1
#
_cell.length_a   1.000
_cell.length_b   1.000
_cell.length_c   1.000
_cell.angle_alpha   90.00
_cell.angle_beta   90.00
_cell.angle_gamma   90.00
#
_symmetry.space_group_name_H-M   'P 1'
#
loop_
_entity.id
_entity.type
_entity.pdbx_description
1 polymer ?
#
loop_
_entity_poly.entity_id
_entity_poly.type
_entity_poly.pdbx_seq_one_letter_code
_entity_poly.pdbx_strand_id
1 'polypeptide(L)'
;MADEIQILKDFVEGKLSDKDFEQQLYTNQDLEKRLSDPAIDWRGTYLQNTTAYFYLIEQDYKNAEGRLNAQGTVQLFLSKIGVEITACAQKSDEYEFIVSTSPKYIDADAGFIEQHILPKDKTLSKSEQKQYIKQRYTELFKYQTKPPKWLQNPEWPIKNDQPLFFLGQIEIKKGDFFHDEGSMYLFMDPETEIIDIVKQFY
;
A
#
# COMPACT_ATOMS: atom_id res chain seq x y z
N MET A 1 11.18 27.50 -14.26
CA MET A 1 12.30 26.68 -14.77
C MET A 1 13.21 26.18 -13.65
N ALA A 2 13.62 27.02 -12.69
CA ALA A 2 14.39 26.57 -11.53
C ALA A 2 13.51 26.07 -10.36
N ASP A 3 12.32 26.66 -10.21
CA ASP A 3 11.51 26.48 -8.99
C ASP A 3 10.78 25.13 -8.96
N GLU A 4 10.31 24.62 -10.11
CA GLU A 4 9.54 23.37 -10.17
C GLU A 4 10.42 22.14 -9.92
N ILE A 5 11.63 22.16 -10.49
CA ILE A 5 12.64 21.11 -10.23
C ILE A 5 13.09 21.18 -8.77
N GLN A 6 13.23 22.38 -8.21
CA GLN A 6 13.61 22.52 -6.80
C GLN A 6 12.53 21.97 -5.86
N ILE A 7 11.23 22.21 -6.13
CA ILE A 7 10.11 21.60 -5.40
C ILE A 7 10.22 20.07 -5.39
N LEU A 8 10.45 19.46 -6.56
CA LEU A 8 10.57 18.01 -6.71
C LEU A 8 11.78 17.46 -5.94
N LYS A 9 12.92 18.17 -5.99
CA LYS A 9 14.13 17.80 -5.24
C LYS A 9 13.91 17.89 -3.73
N ASP A 10 13.33 19.00 -3.26
CA ASP A 10 13.06 19.22 -1.85
C ASP A 10 12.10 18.17 -1.30
N PHE A 11 11.12 17.72 -2.08
CA PHE A 11 10.25 16.61 -1.69
C PHE A 11 10.99 15.27 -1.56
N VAL A 12 11.85 14.94 -2.54
CA VAL A 12 12.62 13.68 -2.53
C VAL A 12 13.65 13.65 -1.40
N GLU A 13 14.28 14.79 -1.10
CA GLU A 13 15.23 14.96 0.00
C GLU A 13 14.56 15.09 1.38
N GLY A 14 13.22 15.17 1.45
CA GLY A 14 12.47 15.30 2.69
C GLY A 14 12.48 16.70 3.31
N LYS A 15 12.87 17.73 2.53
CA LYS A 15 12.83 19.14 2.92
C LYS A 15 11.44 19.76 2.76
N LEU A 16 10.65 19.26 1.82
CA LEU A 16 9.25 19.63 1.63
C LEU A 16 8.35 18.55 2.22
N SER A 17 7.37 18.96 3.02
CA SER A 17 6.44 18.01 3.64
C SER A 17 5.52 17.37 2.61
N ASP A 18 4.99 16.18 2.91
CA ASP A 18 4.09 15.45 2.01
C ASP A 18 2.82 16.26 1.69
N LYS A 19 2.25 16.92 2.72
CA LYS A 19 1.08 17.79 2.57
C LYS A 19 1.37 19.01 1.69
N ASP A 20 2.53 19.66 1.89
CA ASP A 20 2.87 20.83 1.10
C ASP A 20 3.17 20.45 -0.34
N PHE A 21 3.80 19.31 -0.57
CA PHE A 21 4.02 18.78 -1.92
C PHE A 21 2.72 18.41 -2.62
N GLU A 22 1.82 17.69 -1.94
CA GLU A 22 0.47 17.38 -2.44
C GLU A 22 -0.26 18.66 -2.84
N GLN A 23 -0.22 19.69 -1.98
CA GLN A 23 -0.82 20.99 -2.29
C GLN A 23 -0.21 21.63 -3.55
N GLN A 24 1.12 21.55 -3.74
CA GLN A 24 1.78 22.05 -4.95
C GLN A 24 1.24 21.37 -6.22
N LEU A 25 0.99 20.07 -6.20
CA LEU A 25 0.44 19.34 -7.36
C LEU A 25 -0.94 19.89 -7.79
N TYR A 26 -1.76 20.36 -6.85
CA TYR A 26 -3.08 20.91 -7.14
C TYR A 26 -3.09 22.39 -7.50
N THR A 27 -2.07 23.17 -7.07
CA THR A 27 -2.09 24.63 -7.24
C THR A 27 -1.04 25.19 -8.20
N ASN A 28 0.00 24.43 -8.51
CA ASN A 28 1.10 24.89 -9.34
C ASN A 28 0.97 24.37 -10.78
N GLN A 29 0.39 25.20 -11.66
CA GLN A 29 0.18 24.84 -13.07
C GLN A 29 1.48 24.58 -13.83
N ASP A 30 2.59 25.21 -13.44
CA ASP A 30 3.87 24.99 -14.12
C ASP A 30 4.50 23.66 -13.70
N LEU A 31 4.30 23.25 -12.44
CA LEU A 31 4.64 21.90 -11.98
C LEU A 31 3.81 20.84 -12.71
N GLU A 32 2.50 21.04 -12.86
CA GLU A 32 1.61 20.15 -13.63
C GLU A 32 2.10 19.98 -15.07
N LYS A 33 2.32 21.09 -15.79
CA LYS A 33 2.82 21.06 -17.18
C LYS A 33 4.14 20.31 -17.26
N ARG A 34 5.04 20.51 -16.29
CA ARG A 34 6.35 19.87 -16.27
C ARG A 34 6.25 18.36 -16.04
N LEU A 35 5.40 17.93 -15.10
CA LEU A 35 5.17 16.51 -14.79
C LEU A 35 4.33 15.79 -15.86
N SER A 36 3.63 16.55 -16.70
CA SER A 36 2.82 16.05 -17.82
C SER A 36 3.52 16.12 -19.17
N ASP A 37 4.83 16.44 -19.20
CA ASP A 37 5.57 16.62 -20.45
C ASP A 37 5.55 15.34 -21.31
N PRO A 38 4.90 15.34 -22.49
CA PRO A 38 4.80 14.17 -23.35
C PRO A 38 6.13 13.78 -24.02
N ALA A 39 7.16 14.63 -23.92
CA ALA A 39 8.48 14.32 -24.45
C ALA A 39 9.24 13.28 -23.60
N ILE A 40 8.81 13.02 -22.37
CA ILE A 40 9.47 12.06 -21.49
C ILE A 40 9.07 10.63 -21.86
N ASP A 41 10.06 9.79 -22.15
CA ASP A 41 9.85 8.38 -22.51
C ASP A 41 9.70 7.49 -21.26
N TRP A 42 8.47 7.04 -21.04
CA TRP A 42 8.08 6.15 -19.93
C TRP A 42 8.09 4.66 -20.30
N ARG A 43 8.52 4.27 -21.50
CA ARG A 43 8.53 2.85 -21.89
C ARG A 43 9.36 2.01 -20.91
N GLY A 44 8.80 0.87 -20.52
CA GLY A 44 9.41 -0.07 -19.59
C GLY A 44 9.28 0.32 -18.11
N THR A 45 8.48 1.34 -17.78
CA THR A 45 8.15 1.69 -16.39
C THR A 45 6.66 1.53 -16.12
N TYR A 46 6.26 1.60 -14.85
CA TYR A 46 4.85 1.61 -14.44
C TYR A 46 4.09 2.86 -14.93
N LEU A 47 4.79 3.88 -15.44
CA LEU A 47 4.21 5.10 -16.00
C LEU A 47 3.96 5.03 -17.51
N GLN A 48 4.22 3.88 -18.16
CA GLN A 48 4.14 3.77 -19.64
C GLN A 48 2.80 4.20 -20.26
N ASN A 49 1.70 4.14 -19.50
CA ASN A 49 0.34 4.44 -19.95
C ASN A 49 -0.27 5.65 -19.21
N THR A 50 0.53 6.47 -18.53
CA THR A 50 0.08 7.66 -17.79
C THR A 50 1.17 8.74 -17.79
N THR A 51 0.93 9.88 -17.14
CA THR A 51 1.97 10.88 -16.87
C THR A 51 2.42 10.79 -15.42
N ALA A 52 3.61 11.32 -15.10
CA ALA A 52 4.04 11.43 -13.71
C ALA A 52 3.04 12.27 -12.90
N TYR A 53 2.46 13.32 -13.50
CA TYR A 53 1.45 14.14 -12.85
C TYR A 53 0.21 13.33 -12.42
N PHE A 54 -0.42 12.62 -13.35
CA PHE A 54 -1.63 11.85 -13.06
C PHE A 54 -1.38 10.77 -12.02
N TYR A 55 -0.26 10.06 -12.12
CA TYR A 55 0.10 9.08 -11.11
C TYR A 55 0.28 9.70 -9.72
N LEU A 56 0.92 10.86 -9.63
CA LEU A 56 1.18 11.55 -8.36
C LEU A 56 -0.10 12.03 -7.67
N ILE A 57 -1.04 12.62 -8.41
CA ILE A 57 -2.31 13.08 -7.81
C ILE A 57 -3.23 11.93 -7.37
N GLU A 58 -3.01 10.72 -7.88
CA GLU A 58 -3.74 9.51 -7.48
C GLU A 58 -3.18 8.87 -6.18
N GLN A 59 -2.00 9.29 -5.72
CA GLN A 59 -1.43 8.74 -4.49
C GLN A 59 -2.12 9.30 -3.25
N ASP A 60 -2.26 8.46 -2.22
CA ASP A 60 -2.70 8.90 -0.90
C ASP A 60 -1.49 9.25 0.00
N TYR A 61 -1.26 10.55 0.17
CA TYR A 61 -0.15 11.09 0.97
C TYR A 61 -0.32 10.88 2.48
N LYS A 62 -1.46 10.36 2.94
CA LYS A 62 -1.72 10.09 4.36
C LYS A 62 -1.16 8.75 4.81
N ASN A 63 -0.93 7.80 3.89
CA ASN A 63 -0.39 6.49 4.22
C ASN A 63 1.04 6.29 3.68
N ALA A 64 1.78 5.36 4.29
CA ALA A 64 3.19 5.15 3.98
C ALA A 64 3.44 4.66 2.54
N GLU A 65 2.54 3.86 1.98
CA GLU A 65 2.66 3.34 0.61
C GLU A 65 2.55 4.45 -0.43
N GLY A 66 1.50 5.27 -0.35
CA GLY A 66 1.31 6.40 -1.25
C GLY A 66 2.45 7.42 -1.16
N ARG A 67 2.96 7.68 0.06
CA ARG A 67 4.15 8.52 0.27
C ARG A 67 5.39 7.94 -0.43
N LEU A 68 5.64 6.64 -0.29
CA LEU A 68 6.78 5.96 -0.91
C LEU A 68 6.66 5.98 -2.45
N ASN A 69 5.48 5.63 -2.97
CA ASN A 69 5.18 5.65 -4.40
C ASN A 69 5.37 7.05 -5.01
N ALA A 70 4.90 8.08 -4.31
CA ALA A 70 5.10 9.46 -4.73
C ALA A 70 6.60 9.83 -4.79
N GLN A 71 7.37 9.52 -3.75
CA GLN A 71 8.82 9.80 -3.73
C GLN A 71 9.55 9.05 -4.85
N GLY A 72 9.24 7.76 -5.05
CA GLY A 72 9.80 6.96 -6.12
C GLY A 72 9.44 7.48 -7.52
N THR A 73 8.22 7.97 -7.71
CA THR A 73 7.77 8.59 -8.96
C THR A 73 8.53 9.87 -9.26
N VAL A 74 8.69 10.74 -8.25
CA VAL A 74 9.45 11.98 -8.42
C VAL A 74 10.92 11.69 -8.69
N GLN A 75 11.53 10.73 -7.99
CA GLN A 75 12.91 10.32 -8.23
C GLN A 75 13.11 9.78 -9.65
N LEU A 76 12.19 8.92 -10.11
CA LEU A 76 12.21 8.39 -11.47
C LEU A 76 12.08 9.53 -12.49
N PHE A 77 11.15 10.46 -12.29
CA PHE A 77 10.98 11.64 -13.15
C PHE A 77 12.27 12.46 -13.24
N LEU A 78 12.87 12.80 -12.10
CA LEU A 78 14.13 13.56 -12.04
C LEU A 78 15.25 12.84 -12.79
N SER A 79 15.39 11.52 -12.63
CA SER A 79 16.39 10.74 -13.36
C SER A 79 16.18 10.77 -14.88
N LYS A 80 14.91 10.72 -15.35
CA LYS A 80 14.55 10.74 -16.77
C LYS A 80 14.90 12.05 -17.46
N ILE A 81 14.92 13.16 -16.71
CA ILE A 81 15.34 14.47 -17.20
C ILE A 81 16.82 14.80 -16.89
N GLY A 82 17.61 13.81 -16.45
CA GLY A 82 19.04 13.96 -16.21
C GLY A 82 19.41 14.63 -14.88
N VAL A 83 18.51 14.66 -13.90
CA VAL A 83 18.78 15.19 -12.56
C VAL A 83 19.02 14.04 -11.60
N GLU A 84 20.26 13.90 -11.13
CA GLU A 84 20.61 12.93 -10.09
C GLU A 84 20.25 13.48 -8.70
N ILE A 85 19.64 12.63 -7.88
CA ILE A 85 19.24 12.96 -6.52
C ILE A 85 19.29 11.73 -5.62
N THR A 86 19.70 11.94 -4.38
CA THR A 86 19.65 10.94 -3.33
C THR A 86 18.37 11.13 -2.52
N ALA A 87 17.48 10.15 -2.57
CA ALA A 87 16.26 10.15 -1.79
C ALA A 87 16.56 10.03 -0.28
N CYS A 88 15.76 10.72 0.54
CA CYS A 88 15.74 10.47 1.97
C CYS A 88 15.14 9.08 2.24
N ALA A 89 15.82 8.27 3.03
CA ALA A 89 15.40 6.91 3.38
C ALA A 89 14.16 6.84 4.30
N GLN A 90 13.69 7.97 4.83
CA GLN A 90 12.62 7.98 5.83
C GLN A 90 11.33 7.28 5.36
N LYS A 91 10.91 7.53 4.11
CA LYS A 91 9.67 6.95 3.56
C LYS A 91 9.81 5.45 3.29
N SER A 92 10.96 5.01 2.78
CA SER A 92 11.25 3.58 2.59
C SER A 92 11.34 2.86 3.93
N ASP A 93 12.04 3.43 4.91
CA ASP A 93 12.19 2.85 6.25
C ASP A 93 10.84 2.70 6.96
N GLU A 94 9.94 3.68 6.79
CA GLU A 94 8.59 3.63 7.35
C GLU A 94 7.76 2.51 6.71
N TYR A 95 7.72 2.45 5.38
CA TYR A 95 7.01 1.39 4.65
C TYR A 95 7.56 0.00 4.97
N GLU A 96 8.89 -0.17 4.95
CA GLU A 96 9.54 -1.44 5.30
C GLU A 96 9.23 -1.85 6.75
N PHE A 97 9.18 -0.90 7.68
CA PHE A 97 8.79 -1.19 9.05
C PHE A 97 7.36 -1.76 9.11
N ILE A 98 6.40 -1.14 8.42
CA ILE A 98 5.00 -1.59 8.36
C ILE A 98 4.90 -2.99 7.74
N VAL A 99 5.52 -3.21 6.58
CA VAL A 99 5.52 -4.51 5.90
C VAL A 99 6.16 -5.59 6.79
N SER A 100 7.27 -5.28 7.47
CA SER A 100 7.98 -6.24 8.35
C SER A 100 7.18 -6.66 9.59
N THR A 101 6.14 -5.90 9.95
CA THR A 101 5.30 -6.16 11.12
C THR A 101 3.96 -6.80 10.76
N SER A 102 3.61 -6.82 9.47
CA SER A 102 2.38 -7.40 8.96
C SER A 102 2.48 -8.93 8.88
N PRO A 103 1.50 -9.68 9.40
CA PRO A 103 1.47 -11.13 9.26
C PRO A 103 1.37 -11.55 7.79
N LYS A 104 2.15 -12.54 7.36
CA LYS A 104 2.21 -13.00 5.96
C LYS A 104 0.88 -13.47 5.35
N TYR A 105 -0.11 -13.75 6.19
CA TYR A 105 -1.43 -14.21 5.78
C TYR A 105 -2.47 -13.07 5.74
N ILE A 106 -2.02 -11.81 5.88
CA ILE A 106 -2.84 -10.60 5.81
C ILE A 106 -2.17 -9.67 4.79
N ASP A 107 -2.97 -9.18 3.85
CA ASP A 107 -2.61 -8.14 2.89
C ASP A 107 -3.74 -7.11 2.90
N ALA A 108 -3.75 -6.27 3.94
CA ALA A 108 -4.74 -5.22 4.11
C ALA A 108 -4.29 -3.97 3.35
N ASP A 109 -5.24 -3.20 2.81
CA ASP A 109 -4.91 -1.97 2.10
C ASP A 109 -4.25 -0.94 3.03
N ALA A 110 -3.40 -0.08 2.45
CA ALA A 110 -2.63 0.90 3.20
C ALA A 110 -3.50 1.86 4.03
N GLY A 111 -4.70 2.20 3.54
CA GLY A 111 -5.65 3.04 4.25
C GLY A 111 -6.16 2.37 5.52
N PHE A 112 -6.56 1.11 5.43
CA PHE A 112 -6.96 0.30 6.57
C PHE A 112 -5.84 0.17 7.60
N ILE A 113 -4.61 -0.09 7.16
CA ILE A 113 -3.45 -0.19 8.05
C ILE A 113 -3.22 1.12 8.81
N GLU A 114 -3.16 2.25 8.10
CA GLU A 114 -2.97 3.57 8.70
C GLU A 114 -4.07 3.89 9.72
N GLN A 115 -5.32 3.54 9.42
CA GLN A 115 -6.47 3.88 10.25
C GLN A 115 -6.66 2.96 11.48
N HIS A 116 -6.43 1.65 11.33
CA HIS A 116 -6.85 0.65 12.31
C HIS A 116 -5.72 -0.14 12.98
N ILE A 117 -4.53 -0.16 12.35
CA ILE A 117 -3.38 -0.97 12.79
C ILE A 117 -2.29 -0.11 13.41
N LEU A 118 -1.93 1.03 12.79
CA LEU A 118 -0.83 1.85 13.28
C LEU A 118 -1.19 2.60 14.57
N PRO A 119 -0.21 2.78 15.49
CA PRO A 119 -0.43 3.56 16.69
C PRO A 119 -0.58 5.04 16.33
N LYS A 120 -1.61 5.68 16.90
CA LYS A 120 -1.79 7.14 16.81
C LYS A 120 -0.79 7.90 17.69
N ASP A 121 -0.27 7.25 18.74
CA ASP A 121 0.74 7.83 19.62
C ASP A 121 2.13 7.73 18.96
N LYS A 122 2.65 8.86 18.52
CA LYS A 122 3.96 8.99 17.87
C LYS A 122 5.14 9.01 18.85
N THR A 123 4.89 8.98 20.16
CA THR A 123 5.93 8.98 21.19
C THR A 123 6.47 7.59 21.51
N LEU A 124 5.76 6.54 21.08
CA LEU A 124 6.16 5.16 21.27
C LEU A 124 7.52 4.87 20.61
N SER A 125 8.37 4.11 21.30
CA SER A 125 9.59 3.57 20.71
C SER A 125 9.27 2.57 19.59
N LYS A 126 10.24 2.32 18.69
CA LYS A 126 10.05 1.33 17.61
C LYS A 126 9.64 -0.06 18.11
N SER A 127 10.12 -0.47 19.29
CA SER A 127 9.75 -1.76 19.89
C SER A 127 8.30 -1.77 20.36
N GLU A 128 7.85 -0.70 21.02
CA GLU A 128 6.47 -0.56 21.49
C GLU A 128 5.50 -0.46 20.31
N GLN A 129 5.84 0.31 19.27
CA GLN A 129 5.06 0.38 18.03
C GLN A 129 4.91 -1.01 17.40
N LYS A 130 6.00 -1.79 17.32
CA LYS A 130 5.96 -3.15 16.77
C LYS A 130 5.07 -4.09 17.58
N GLN A 131 5.10 -3.98 18.90
CA GLN A 131 4.21 -4.76 19.76
C GLN A 131 2.74 -4.35 19.57
N TYR A 132 2.48 -3.04 19.52
CA TYR A 132 1.15 -2.49 19.27
C TYR A 132 0.57 -3.01 17.95
N ILE A 133 1.30 -2.87 16.84
CA ILE A 133 0.88 -3.30 15.50
C ILE A 133 0.53 -4.80 15.49
N LYS A 134 1.39 -5.64 16.06
CA LYS A 134 1.14 -7.09 16.15
C LYS A 134 -0.11 -7.42 16.97
N GLN A 135 -0.31 -6.71 18.07
CA GLN A 135 -1.49 -6.86 18.90
C GLN A 135 -2.75 -6.45 18.12
N ARG A 136 -2.72 -5.31 17.41
CA ARG A 136 -3.84 -4.85 16.58
C ARG A 136 -4.23 -5.85 15.50
N TYR A 137 -3.25 -6.44 14.80
CA TYR A 137 -3.53 -7.52 13.85
C TYR A 137 -4.19 -8.73 14.51
N THR A 138 -3.72 -9.14 15.69
CA THR A 138 -4.29 -10.28 16.44
C THR A 138 -5.72 -9.99 16.93
N GLU A 139 -5.99 -8.75 17.31
CA GLU A 139 -7.31 -8.32 17.79
C GLU A 139 -8.34 -8.23 16.67
N LEU A 140 -7.95 -7.80 15.47
CA LEU A 140 -8.87 -7.60 14.35
C LEU A 140 -9.02 -8.86 13.47
N PHE A 141 -7.91 -9.52 13.13
CA PHE A 141 -7.92 -10.66 12.20
C PHE A 141 -7.98 -11.98 12.96
N LYS A 142 -9.17 -12.26 13.49
CA LYS A 142 -9.44 -13.43 14.32
C LYS A 142 -9.71 -14.69 13.49
N TYR A 143 -9.33 -15.84 14.04
CA TYR A 143 -9.52 -17.14 13.40
C TYR A 143 -9.81 -18.24 14.42
N GLN A 144 -10.45 -19.32 13.96
CA GLN A 144 -10.88 -20.43 14.81
C GLN A 144 -9.73 -21.24 15.40
N THR A 145 -8.78 -21.69 14.57
CA THR A 145 -7.67 -22.56 15.03
C THR A 145 -6.31 -22.11 14.51
N LYS A 146 -6.20 -21.86 13.20
CA LYS A 146 -4.99 -21.44 12.52
C LYS A 146 -5.34 -20.36 11.50
N PRO A 147 -4.40 -19.48 11.14
CA PRO A 147 -4.61 -18.55 10.05
C PRO A 147 -4.72 -19.27 8.70
N PRO A 148 -5.30 -18.61 7.67
CA PRO A 148 -5.40 -19.16 6.32
C PRO A 148 -4.00 -19.39 5.73
N LYS A 149 -3.88 -20.49 5.00
CA LYS A 149 -2.75 -20.80 4.11
C LYS A 149 -3.16 -20.48 2.68
N TRP A 150 -2.96 -19.24 2.30
CA TRP A 150 -3.24 -18.76 0.95
C TRP A 150 -2.40 -19.50 -0.09
N LEU A 151 -3.01 -19.82 -1.23
CA LEU A 151 -2.32 -20.38 -2.38
C LEU A 151 -1.63 -19.28 -3.18
N GLN A 152 -2.25 -18.10 -3.20
CA GLN A 152 -1.77 -16.88 -3.86
C GLN A 152 -1.63 -15.75 -2.82
N ASN A 153 -1.80 -14.50 -3.24
CA ASN A 153 -1.81 -13.36 -2.33
C ASN A 153 -2.93 -13.52 -1.29
N PRO A 154 -2.72 -13.07 -0.04
CA PRO A 154 -3.77 -13.04 0.96
C PRO A 154 -4.99 -12.22 0.52
N GLU A 155 -6.18 -12.79 0.67
CA GLU A 155 -7.43 -12.12 0.31
C GLU A 155 -8.40 -12.17 1.50
N TRP A 156 -7.94 -11.69 2.66
CA TRP A 156 -8.76 -11.68 3.87
C TRP A 156 -9.90 -10.66 3.71
N PRO A 157 -11.19 -11.07 3.69
CA PRO A 157 -12.27 -10.13 3.45
C PRO A 157 -12.46 -9.15 4.61
N ILE A 158 -12.61 -7.87 4.27
CA ILE A 158 -12.96 -6.78 5.20
C ILE A 158 -14.27 -6.17 4.72
N LYS A 159 -15.29 -6.13 5.59
CA LYS A 159 -16.59 -5.51 5.31
C LYS A 159 -16.87 -4.45 6.37
N ASN A 160 -17.27 -3.25 5.94
CA ASN A 160 -17.57 -2.12 6.84
C ASN A 160 -16.44 -1.87 7.85
N ASP A 161 -15.18 -1.85 7.37
CA ASP A 161 -13.96 -1.70 8.18
C ASP A 161 -13.74 -2.79 9.25
N GLN A 162 -14.41 -3.95 9.13
CA GLN A 162 -14.24 -5.10 10.02
C GLN A 162 -13.75 -6.32 9.23
N PRO A 163 -12.56 -6.86 9.54
CA PRO A 163 -12.13 -8.14 9.01
C PRO A 163 -13.08 -9.26 9.45
N LEU A 164 -13.47 -10.12 8.51
CA LEU A 164 -14.32 -11.25 8.83
C LEU A 164 -13.57 -12.30 9.66
N PHE A 165 -14.28 -13.10 10.44
CA PHE A 165 -13.68 -14.16 11.25
C PHE A 165 -13.34 -15.38 10.39
N PHE A 166 -12.09 -15.82 10.36
CA PHE A 166 -11.69 -16.99 9.57
C PHE A 166 -12.07 -18.31 10.27
N LEU A 167 -12.97 -19.07 9.66
CA LEU A 167 -13.44 -20.36 10.18
C LEU A 167 -12.49 -21.50 9.85
N GLY A 168 -11.93 -21.49 8.64
CA GLY A 168 -11.09 -22.58 8.14
C GLY A 168 -11.01 -22.60 6.62
N GLN A 169 -10.28 -23.57 6.09
CA GLN A 169 -10.15 -23.76 4.65
C GLN A 169 -10.38 -25.22 4.25
N ILE A 170 -10.83 -25.42 3.02
CA ILE A 170 -11.10 -26.72 2.41
C ILE A 170 -10.33 -26.78 1.09
N GLU A 171 -9.52 -27.84 0.92
CA GLU A 171 -8.84 -28.11 -0.34
C GLU A 171 -9.83 -28.54 -1.42
N ILE A 172 -9.72 -27.96 -2.60
CA ILE A 172 -10.40 -28.41 -3.81
C ILE A 172 -9.42 -29.27 -4.58
N LYS A 173 -9.79 -30.53 -4.78
CA LYS A 173 -9.06 -31.44 -5.66
C LYS A 173 -9.71 -31.47 -7.03
N LYS A 174 -8.88 -31.63 -8.06
CA LYS A 174 -9.35 -31.86 -9.42
C LYS A 174 -10.29 -33.06 -9.48
N GLY A 175 -11.39 -32.92 -10.20
CA GLY A 175 -12.39 -33.97 -10.35
C GLY A 175 -13.44 -33.62 -11.40
N ASP A 176 -14.56 -34.33 -11.39
CA ASP A 176 -15.59 -34.20 -12.43
C ASP A 176 -16.22 -32.79 -12.49
N PHE A 177 -16.22 -32.07 -11.37
CA PHE A 177 -16.80 -30.72 -11.24
C PHE A 177 -15.77 -29.58 -11.17
N PHE A 178 -14.49 -29.89 -10.97
CA PHE A 178 -13.42 -28.90 -10.84
C PHE A 178 -12.24 -29.28 -11.74
N HIS A 179 -11.98 -28.46 -12.75
CA HIS A 179 -10.89 -28.70 -13.72
C HIS A 179 -9.50 -28.40 -13.14
N ASP A 180 -9.44 -27.57 -12.10
CA ASP A 180 -8.24 -27.08 -11.44
C ASP A 180 -8.23 -27.49 -9.96
N GLU A 181 -7.04 -27.49 -9.35
CA GLU A 181 -6.90 -27.63 -7.91
C GLU A 181 -7.00 -26.26 -7.23
N GLY A 182 -7.32 -26.24 -5.95
CA GLY A 182 -7.49 -24.98 -5.24
C GLY A 182 -7.80 -25.10 -3.77
N SER A 183 -8.26 -24.00 -3.19
CA SER A 183 -8.73 -23.96 -1.81
C SER A 183 -9.88 -22.96 -1.68
N MET A 184 -10.86 -23.33 -0.86
CA MET A 184 -11.91 -22.44 -0.38
C MET A 184 -11.59 -22.01 1.03
N TYR A 185 -11.65 -20.72 1.29
CA TYR A 185 -11.42 -20.11 2.59
C TYR A 185 -12.76 -19.58 3.10
N LEU A 186 -13.18 -20.04 4.26
CA LEU A 186 -14.48 -19.72 4.84
C LEU A 186 -14.31 -18.63 5.88
N PHE A 187 -15.07 -17.56 5.72
CA PHE A 187 -15.10 -16.41 6.61
C PHE A 187 -16.51 -16.18 7.11
N MET A 188 -16.66 -15.83 8.38
CA MET A 188 -17.95 -15.51 8.98
C MET A 188 -17.96 -14.03 9.36
N ASP A 189 -19.00 -13.34 8.94
CA ASP A 189 -19.33 -12.04 9.49
C ASP A 189 -19.86 -12.22 10.93
N PRO A 190 -19.16 -11.69 11.96
CA PRO A 190 -19.57 -11.88 13.35
C PRO A 190 -20.85 -11.12 13.72
N GLU A 191 -21.29 -10.15 12.92
CA GLU A 191 -22.52 -9.39 13.17
C GLU A 191 -23.74 -10.07 12.55
N THR A 192 -23.59 -10.59 11.33
CA THR A 192 -24.70 -11.16 10.55
C THR A 192 -24.73 -12.68 10.54
N GLU A 193 -23.66 -13.33 10.99
CA GLU A 193 -23.42 -14.78 10.90
C GLU A 193 -23.38 -15.32 9.46
N ILE A 194 -23.34 -14.43 8.46
CA ILE A 194 -23.25 -14.80 7.04
C ILE A 194 -21.84 -15.31 6.74
N ILE A 195 -21.78 -16.42 6.01
CA ILE A 195 -20.52 -17.02 5.56
C ILE A 195 -20.17 -16.53 4.16
N ASP A 196 -18.98 -15.95 4.05
CA ASP A 196 -18.32 -15.60 2.81
C ASP A 196 -17.25 -16.63 2.46
N ILE A 197 -17.07 -16.86 1.16
CA ILE A 197 -16.11 -17.82 0.65
C ILE A 197 -15.18 -17.12 -0.34
N VAL A 198 -13.88 -17.17 -0.05
CA VAL A 198 -12.82 -16.80 -0.99
C VAL A 198 -12.30 -18.08 -1.65
N LYS A 199 -12.04 -18.04 -2.95
CA LYS A 199 -11.58 -19.20 -3.72
C LYS A 199 -10.31 -18.85 -4.47
N GLN A 200 -9.28 -19.68 -4.33
CA GLN A 200 -8.04 -19.56 -5.08
C GLN A 200 -7.76 -20.89 -5.80
N PHE A 201 -7.37 -20.81 -7.08
CA PHE A 201 -7.12 -21.95 -7.96
C PHE A 201 -5.73 -21.84 -8.63
N TYR A 202 -5.16 -22.97 -9.04
CA TYR A 202 -3.90 -23.04 -9.80
C TYR A 202 -3.86 -24.24 -10.76
#